data_AF-A0A8J3IH10-F1
#
_entry.id   AF-A0A8J3IH10-F1
#
_cell.length_a   1.000
_cell.length_b   1.000
_cell.length_c   1.000
_cell.angle_alpha   90.00
_cell.angle_beta   90.00
_cell.angle_gamma   90.00
#
_symmetry.space_group_name_H-M   'P 1'
#
loop_
_entity.id
_entity.type
_entity.pdbx_description
1 polymer ?
#
loop_
_entity_poly.entity_id
_entity_poly.type
_entity_poly.pdbx_seq_one_letter_code
_entity_poly.pdbx_strand_id
1 'polypeptide(L)'
;MDDRHAEYMDQLVKAVETQPGETPESLRNRVILEAVRLQEAPQGLSDELPSAIQSYITKVALHAYRVTDEDVKGLQEIGYGEDAILEITLSTALGAGLARLQRGLAALQGANDAQQTY
;
A
#
# COMPACT_ATOMS: atom_id res chain seq x y z
N MET A 1 25.68 -0.98 8.81
CA MET A 1 24.31 -0.43 8.94
C MET A 1 23.49 -1.55 9.53
N ASP A 2 22.84 -1.30 10.66
CA ASP A 2 22.34 -2.32 11.57
C ASP A 2 21.11 -3.06 10.99
N ASP A 3 21.18 -4.39 10.90
CA ASP A 3 20.24 -5.28 10.21
C ASP A 3 18.83 -5.30 10.85
N ARG A 4 18.72 -4.80 12.09
CA ARG A 4 17.49 -4.74 12.88
C ARG A 4 16.34 -4.03 12.17
N HIS A 5 16.62 -2.98 11.40
CA HIS A 5 15.58 -2.27 10.65
C HIS A 5 15.00 -3.10 9.51
N ALA A 6 15.82 -3.93 8.86
CA ALA A 6 15.37 -4.86 7.84
C ALA A 6 14.53 -5.98 8.47
N GLU A 7 14.97 -6.55 9.60
CA GLU A 7 14.22 -7.56 10.34
C GLU A 7 12.83 -7.07 10.78
N TYR A 8 12.72 -5.85 11.31
CA TYR A 8 11.43 -5.27 11.68
C TYR A 8 10.52 -5.05 10.46
N MET A 9 11.09 -4.70 9.31
CA MET A 9 10.33 -4.50 8.08
C MET A 9 9.77 -5.81 7.55
N ASP A 10 10.59 -6.87 7.54
CA ASP A 10 10.17 -8.22 7.13
C ASP A 10 9.05 -8.74 8.03
N GLN A 11 9.17 -8.52 9.35
CA GLN A 11 8.12 -8.87 10.30
C GLN A 11 6.82 -8.09 10.05
N LEU A 12 6.92 -6.79 9.77
CA LEU A 12 5.76 -5.95 9.47
C LEU A 12 5.05 -6.37 8.18
N VAL A 13 5.81 -6.59 7.10
CA VAL A 13 5.28 -7.06 5.81
C VAL A 13 4.53 -8.37 6.03
N LYS A 14 5.19 -9.34 6.67
CA LYS A 14 4.61 -10.65 6.96
C LYS A 14 3.35 -10.53 7.82
N ALA A 15 3.33 -9.63 8.80
CA ALA A 15 2.16 -9.42 9.65
C ALA A 15 0.96 -8.92 8.83
N VAL A 16 1.15 -7.89 8.01
CA VAL A 16 0.07 -7.30 7.18
C VAL A 16 -0.44 -8.29 6.13
N GLU A 17 0.44 -9.08 5.52
CA GLU A 17 0.04 -10.06 4.50
C GLU A 17 -0.65 -11.28 5.13
N THR A 18 -0.02 -11.91 6.12
CA THR A 18 -0.32 -13.31 6.47
C THR A 18 -1.01 -13.52 7.81
N GLN A 19 -1.08 -12.51 8.69
CA GLN A 19 -1.75 -12.71 9.97
C GLN A 19 -3.28 -12.77 9.79
N PRO A 20 -3.98 -13.57 10.64
CA PRO A 20 -5.43 -13.53 10.70
C PRO A 20 -5.93 -12.12 11.00
N GLY A 21 -6.97 -11.69 10.29
CA GLY A 21 -7.61 -10.39 10.43
C GLY A 21 -9.08 -10.46 10.03
N GLU A 22 -9.81 -9.34 10.13
CA GLU A 22 -11.21 -9.25 9.72
C GLU A 22 -11.35 -9.36 8.19
N THR A 23 -10.37 -8.82 7.46
CA THR A 23 -10.30 -8.96 6.00
C THR A 23 -9.71 -10.31 5.56
N PRO A 24 -10.18 -10.88 4.44
CA PRO A 24 -9.50 -11.98 3.80
C PRO A 24 -8.10 -11.57 3.32
N GLU A 25 -7.13 -12.46 3.43
CA GLU A 25 -5.77 -12.26 2.90
C GLU A 25 -5.79 -11.86 1.41
N SER A 26 -6.69 -12.45 0.62
CA SER A 26 -6.85 -12.11 -0.80
C SER A 26 -7.20 -10.64 -1.04
N LEU A 27 -8.02 -10.03 -0.17
CA LEU A 27 -8.36 -8.61 -0.26
C LEU A 27 -7.14 -7.75 0.09
N ARG A 28 -6.41 -8.08 1.15
CA ARG A 28 -5.19 -7.34 1.55
C ARG A 28 -4.13 -7.38 0.46
N ASN A 29 -3.85 -8.58 -0.08
CA ASN A 29 -2.88 -8.77 -1.16
C ASN A 29 -3.29 -8.01 -2.43
N ARG A 30 -4.59 -8.00 -2.76
CA ARG A 30 -5.13 -7.18 -3.86
C ARG A 30 -4.89 -5.70 -3.60
N VAL A 31 -5.24 -5.19 -2.42
CA VAL A 31 -5.04 -3.78 -2.04
C VAL A 31 -3.57 -3.37 -2.10
N ILE A 32 -2.65 -4.21 -1.62
CA ILE A 32 -1.19 -3.98 -1.73
C ILE A 32 -0.79 -3.82 -3.19
N LEU A 33 -1.21 -4.76 -4.06
CA LEU A 33 -0.89 -4.72 -5.49
C LEU A 33 -1.44 -3.45 -6.16
N GLU A 34 -2.67 -3.07 -5.87
CA GLU A 34 -3.29 -1.85 -6.39
C GLU A 34 -2.56 -0.58 -5.90
N ALA A 35 -2.14 -0.55 -4.63
CA ALA A 35 -1.36 0.56 -4.08
C ALA A 35 0.03 0.71 -4.74
N VAL A 36 0.66 -0.41 -5.10
CA VAL A 36 1.90 -0.42 -5.91
C VAL A 36 1.63 0.19 -7.29
N ARG A 37 0.57 -0.25 -7.98
CA ARG A 37 0.18 0.27 -9.32
C ARG A 37 -0.06 1.78 -9.29
N LEU A 38 -0.69 2.30 -8.25
CA LEU A 38 -0.93 3.73 -8.09
C LEU A 38 0.36 4.57 -8.03
N GLN A 39 1.49 3.98 -7.62
CA GLN A 39 2.80 4.68 -7.65
C GLN A 39 3.41 4.76 -9.05
N GLU A 40 2.97 3.91 -9.98
CA GLU A 40 3.44 3.87 -11.38
C GLU A 40 2.50 4.65 -12.29
N ALA A 41 1.20 4.39 -12.15
CA ALA A 41 0.14 4.96 -12.96
C ALA A 41 -1.05 5.35 -12.06
N PRO A 42 -1.23 6.65 -11.73
CA PRO A 42 -2.29 7.11 -10.83
C PRO A 42 -3.73 6.81 -11.26
N GLN A 43 -3.95 6.36 -12.50
CA GLN A 43 -5.24 5.99 -13.06
C GLN A 43 -5.38 4.47 -13.28
N GLY A 44 -4.47 3.67 -12.72
CA GLY A 44 -4.29 2.25 -13.08
C GLY A 44 -4.93 1.23 -12.15
N LEU A 45 -6.01 1.57 -11.43
CA LEU A 45 -6.71 0.62 -10.56
C LEU A 45 -7.52 -0.39 -11.37
N SER A 46 -7.57 -1.63 -10.90
CA SER A 46 -8.47 -2.64 -11.47
C SER A 46 -9.92 -2.47 -11.02
N ASP A 47 -10.86 -2.82 -11.90
CA ASP A 47 -12.30 -2.84 -11.60
C ASP A 47 -12.73 -4.00 -10.69
N GLU A 48 -11.76 -4.75 -10.13
CA GLU A 48 -12.01 -5.91 -9.27
C GLU A 48 -12.40 -5.51 -7.83
N LEU A 49 -12.15 -4.26 -7.44
CA LEU A 49 -12.52 -3.72 -6.12
C LEU A 49 -13.78 -2.85 -6.20
N PRO A 50 -14.65 -2.86 -5.17
CA PRO A 50 -15.71 -1.86 -5.03
C PRO A 50 -15.18 -0.43 -5.17
N SER A 51 -15.94 0.45 -5.83
CA SER A 51 -15.54 1.84 -6.12
C SER A 51 -15.21 2.65 -4.87
N ALA A 52 -15.88 2.38 -3.74
CA ALA A 52 -15.58 2.99 -2.45
C ALA A 52 -14.18 2.61 -1.95
N ILE A 53 -13.79 1.33 -2.06
CA ILE A 53 -12.44 0.88 -1.72
C ILE A 53 -11.43 1.53 -2.66
N GLN A 54 -11.66 1.52 -3.97
CA GLN A 54 -10.77 2.16 -4.94
C GLN A 54 -10.51 3.63 -4.60
N SER A 55 -11.58 4.38 -4.30
CA SER A 55 -11.49 5.81 -3.95
C SER A 55 -10.72 6.01 -2.64
N TYR A 56 -10.99 5.17 -1.64
CA TYR A 56 -10.30 5.20 -0.36
C TYR A 56 -8.81 4.91 -0.50
N ILE A 57 -8.42 3.80 -1.14
CA ILE A 57 -7.02 3.40 -1.27
C ILE A 57 -6.23 4.37 -2.16
N THR A 58 -6.87 4.98 -3.17
CA THR A 58 -6.26 6.07 -3.96
C THR A 58 -5.90 7.23 -3.06
N LYS A 59 -6.84 7.64 -2.20
CA LYS A 59 -6.62 8.74 -1.27
C LYS A 59 -5.56 8.37 -0.23
N VAL A 60 -5.59 7.19 0.37
CA VAL A 60 -4.54 6.74 1.30
C VAL A 60 -3.16 6.70 0.64
N ALA A 61 -3.05 6.14 -0.57
CA ALA A 61 -1.76 5.96 -1.24
C ALA A 61 -1.12 7.26 -1.73
N LEU A 62 -1.94 8.23 -2.19
CA LEU A 62 -1.47 9.46 -2.85
C LEU A 62 -1.69 10.73 -2.02
N HIS A 63 -2.71 10.75 -1.16
CA HIS A 63 -3.23 11.94 -0.50
C HIS A 63 -3.73 11.65 0.93
N ALA A 64 -3.01 10.86 1.73
CA ALA A 64 -3.47 10.39 3.05
C ALA A 64 -3.97 11.52 3.98
N TYR A 65 -3.37 12.71 3.88
CA TYR A 65 -3.79 13.92 4.61
C TYR A 65 -5.19 14.45 4.25
N ARG A 66 -5.81 13.93 3.19
CA ARG A 66 -7.17 14.26 2.74
C ARG A 66 -8.21 13.23 3.15
N VAL A 67 -7.81 12.13 3.79
CA VAL A 67 -8.74 11.12 4.29
C VAL A 67 -9.63 11.76 5.35
N THR A 68 -10.93 11.57 5.23
CA THR A 68 -11.95 12.13 6.12
C THR A 68 -12.79 11.04 6.77
N ASP A 69 -13.55 11.42 7.79
CA ASP A 69 -14.53 10.54 8.43
C ASP A 69 -15.60 10.04 7.44
N GLU A 70 -15.91 10.82 6.40
CA GLU A 70 -16.86 10.42 5.36
C GLU A 70 -16.32 9.25 4.52
N ASP A 71 -15.01 9.21 4.28
CA ASP A 71 -14.40 8.08 3.57
C ASP A 71 -14.53 6.79 4.40
N VAL A 72 -14.35 6.88 5.71
CA VAL A 72 -14.51 5.75 6.64
C VAL A 72 -15.97 5.31 6.72
N LYS A 73 -16.91 6.25 6.86
CA LYS A 73 -18.34 5.95 6.88
C LYS A 73 -18.81 5.28 5.59
N GLY A 74 -18.34 5.74 4.42
CA GLY A 74 -18.68 5.12 3.15
C GLY A 74 -18.26 3.65 3.05
N LEU A 75 -17.14 3.28 3.70
CA LEU A 75 -16.73 1.87 3.81
C LEU A 75 -17.56 1.10 4.83
N GLN A 76 -17.93 1.72 5.95
CA GLN A 76 -18.81 1.12 6.95
C GLN A 76 -20.21 0.82 6.39
N GLU A 77 -20.76 1.73 5.58
CA GLU A 77 -22.08 1.59 4.94
C GLU A 77 -22.16 0.40 3.97
N ILE A 78 -21.02 -0.02 3.39
CA ILE A 78 -20.94 -1.21 2.53
C ILE A 78 -20.51 -2.47 3.29
N GLY A 79 -20.41 -2.40 4.62
CA GLY A 79 -20.25 -3.56 5.51
C GLY A 79 -18.85 -3.82 6.05
N TYR A 80 -17.89 -2.90 5.90
CA TYR A 80 -16.56 -3.05 6.50
C TYR A 80 -16.54 -2.52 7.95
N GLY A 81 -16.08 -3.34 8.89
CA GLY A 81 -15.78 -2.92 10.26
C GLY A 81 -14.57 -1.97 10.35
N GLU A 82 -14.37 -1.35 11.52
CA GLU A 82 -13.23 -0.45 11.74
C GLU A 82 -11.89 -1.19 11.63
N ASP A 83 -11.79 -2.41 12.15
CA ASP A 83 -10.59 -3.24 12.05
C ASP A 83 -10.30 -3.60 10.57
N ALA A 84 -11.33 -3.97 9.80
CA ALA A 84 -11.18 -4.18 8.36
C ALA A 84 -10.71 -2.93 7.61
N ILE A 85 -11.21 -1.74 7.95
CA ILE A 85 -10.77 -0.47 7.34
C ILE A 85 -9.32 -0.15 7.71
N LEU A 86 -8.93 -0.40 8.97
CA LEU A 86 -7.54 -0.28 9.40
C LEU A 86 -6.63 -1.23 8.62
N GLU A 87 -7.02 -2.50 8.45
CA GLU A 87 -6.26 -3.49 7.68
C GLU A 87 -6.10 -3.08 6.20
N ILE A 88 -7.14 -2.53 5.58
CA ILE A 88 -7.08 -1.96 4.21
C ILE A 88 -6.10 -0.77 4.17
N THR A 89 -6.14 0.09 5.18
CA THR A 89 -5.24 1.25 5.29
C THR A 89 -3.79 0.81 5.40
N LEU A 90 -3.50 -0.15 6.27
CA LEU A 90 -2.15 -0.71 6.47
C LEU A 90 -1.65 -1.37 5.19
N SER A 91 -2.48 -2.18 4.54
CA SER A 91 -2.18 -2.83 3.26
C SER A 91 -1.84 -1.81 2.17
N THR A 92 -2.62 -0.72 2.09
CA THR A 92 -2.40 0.35 1.12
C THR A 92 -1.10 1.10 1.39
N ALA A 93 -0.86 1.48 2.66
CA ALA A 93 0.35 2.18 3.06
C ALA A 93 1.61 1.34 2.81
N LEU A 94 1.51 0.02 3.06
CA LEU A 94 2.59 -0.94 2.81
C LEU A 94 2.95 -1.00 1.33
N GLY A 95 1.97 -1.25 0.46
CA GLY A 95 2.21 -1.31 -0.99
C GLY A 95 2.80 -0.01 -1.54
N ALA A 96 2.24 1.14 -1.15
CA ALA A 96 2.75 2.45 -1.56
C ALA A 96 4.18 2.72 -1.05
N GLY A 97 4.49 2.31 0.19
CA GLY A 97 5.81 2.43 0.80
C GLY A 97 6.87 1.58 0.10
N LEU A 98 6.57 0.29 -0.12
CA LEU A 98 7.45 -0.66 -0.80
C LEU A 98 7.76 -0.22 -2.23
N ALA A 99 6.76 0.22 -2.99
CA ALA A 99 6.96 0.73 -4.33
C ALA A 99 7.88 1.96 -4.37
N ARG A 100 7.72 2.91 -3.43
CA ARG A 100 8.63 4.05 -3.31
C ARG A 100 10.06 3.63 -2.96
N LEU A 101 10.22 2.67 -2.05
CA LEU A 101 11.52 2.13 -1.67
C LEU A 101 12.24 1.48 -2.87
N GLN A 102 11.55 0.58 -3.57
CA GLN A 102 12.09 -0.12 -4.75
C GLN A 102 12.52 0.87 -5.84
N ARG A 103 11.68 1.86 -6.15
CA ARG A 103 12.00 2.90 -7.14
C ARG A 103 13.18 3.77 -6.69
N GLY A 104 13.26 4.11 -5.40
CA GLY A 104 14.39 4.85 -4.84
C GLY A 104 15.71 4.08 -4.99
N LEU A 105 15.72 2.80 -4.67
CA LEU A 105 16.90 1.93 -4.82
C LEU A 105 17.32 1.78 -6.29
N ALA A 106 16.36 1.58 -7.20
CA ALA A 106 16.63 1.50 -8.64
C ALA A 106 17.24 2.80 -9.19
N ALA A 107 16.75 3.96 -8.73
CA ALA A 107 17.31 5.26 -9.12
C ALA A 107 18.77 5.43 -8.64
N LEU A 108 19.10 4.97 -7.44
CA LEU A 108 20.47 5.01 -6.92
C LEU A 108 21.41 4.07 -7.68
N GLN A 109 20.94 2.86 -8.04
CA GLN A 109 21.73 1.92 -8.84
C GLN A 109 22.01 2.47 -10.23
N GLY A 110 20.98 2.97 -10.93
CA GLY A 110 21.16 3.55 -12.27
C GLY A 110 22.08 4.79 -12.27
N ALA A 111 22.07 5.59 -11.20
CA ALA A 111 23.00 6.70 -11.04
C ALA A 111 24.46 6.24 -10.90
N ASN A 112 24.70 5.17 -10.12
CA ASN A 112 26.05 4.60 -9.97
C ASN A 112 26.57 4.00 -11.28
N ASP A 113 25.73 3.30 -12.05
CA ASP A 113 26.11 2.71 -13.34
C ASP A 113 26.47 3.80 -14.37
N ALA A 114 25.73 4.91 -14.38
CA ALA A 114 26.02 6.07 -15.23
C ALA A 114 27.35 6.75 -14.86
N GLN A 115 27.76 6.74 -13.59
CA GLN A 115 29.03 7.32 -13.12
C GLN A 115 30.26 6.45 -13.44
N GLN A 116 30.09 5.13 -13.62
CA GLN A 116 31.19 4.21 -13.97
C GLN A 116 31.47 4.15 -15.48
N THR A 117 30.58 4.70 -16.30
CA THR A 117 30.70 4.68 -17.77
C THR A 117 31.47 5.90 -18.31
N TYR A 118 31.96 6.79 -17.43
CA TYR A 118 32.77 7.97 -17.75
C TYR A 118 34.20 7.87 -17.23
#